data_AF-A0A971FKP1-F1
#
_entry.id   AF-A0A971FKP1-F1
#
_cell.length_a   1.000
_cell.length_b   1.000
_cell.length_c   1.000
_cell.angle_alpha   90.00
_cell.angle_beta   90.00
_cell.angle_gamma   90.00
#
_symmetry.space_group_name_H-M   'P 1'
#
loop_
_entity.id
_entity.type
_entity.pdbx_description
1 polymer ?
#
loop_
_entity_poly.entity_id
_entity_poly.type
_entity_poly.pdbx_seq_one_letter_code
_entity_poly.pdbx_strand_id
1 'polypeptide(L)'
;MRVCVRSVLLFLPAVFFAVTAIAEGPAASFTAESVSGVSALSVWFRDTSDPGSSVITAWAWDFGDGSEEDPFAALPDPVHHYETPGTYTVSLTVTTTEGTDTVIQTGLVTVLATTVFRVASANTSGTEDGLSWATAFNTIQEGVDAAFGAGGGEVWVARGSYTDSINAGTVDSNLGDDYCVVWMRNNVALFGGFSGVENTRQERDPVSNPVIINGENIRRCIIVNADSSSMLDGFTLQNGYVTGNPAEGGGHVCIVCSLHGRPPMSVYGKHRTG
;
A
#
# COMPACT_ATOMS: atom_id res chain seq x y z
N MET A 1 31.81 87.12 44.34
CA MET A 1 31.94 85.87 45.12
C MET A 1 31.47 84.73 44.22
N ARG A 2 32.39 84.00 43.57
CA ARG A 2 32.04 82.86 42.69
C ARG A 2 32.56 81.59 43.37
N VAL A 3 31.65 80.74 43.81
CA VAL A 3 31.94 79.44 44.44
C VAL A 3 32.26 78.45 43.34
N CYS A 4 33.46 77.88 43.37
CA CYS A 4 33.89 76.82 42.46
C CYS A 4 33.41 75.48 43.04
N VAL A 5 32.34 74.90 42.48
CA VAL A 5 31.87 73.56 42.87
C VAL A 5 32.68 72.53 42.07
N ARG A 6 33.55 71.80 42.77
CA ARG A 6 34.34 70.71 42.19
C ARG A 6 33.46 69.45 42.18
N SER A 7 32.89 69.12 41.02
CA SER A 7 32.12 67.87 40.85
C SER A 7 33.03 66.67 41.10
N VAL A 8 32.74 65.93 42.18
CA VAL A 8 33.34 64.62 42.44
C VAL A 8 32.51 63.58 41.69
N LEU A 9 33.05 63.08 40.58
CA LEU A 9 32.49 61.95 39.84
C LEU A 9 32.68 60.67 40.66
N LEU A 10 31.61 60.20 41.31
CA LEU A 10 31.55 58.88 41.94
C LEU A 10 31.45 57.82 40.83
N PHE A 11 32.55 57.12 40.57
CA PHE A 11 32.57 55.90 39.77
C PHE A 11 31.96 54.76 40.60
N LEU A 12 30.67 54.49 40.41
CA LEU A 12 30.05 53.25 40.86
C LEU A 12 30.55 52.11 39.94
N PRO A 13 31.15 51.04 40.45
CA PRO A 13 31.51 49.91 39.62
C PRO A 13 30.23 49.29 39.06
N ALA A 14 30.10 49.26 37.74
CA ALA A 14 29.04 48.51 37.09
C ALA A 14 29.25 47.02 37.41
N VAL A 15 28.40 46.47 38.27
CA VAL A 15 28.37 45.03 38.53
C VAL A 15 27.74 44.37 37.32
N PHE A 16 28.58 43.82 36.44
CA PHE A 16 28.14 42.98 35.33
C PHE A 16 27.69 41.63 35.91
N PHE A 17 26.38 41.42 36.03
CA PHE A 17 25.82 40.08 36.21
C PHE A 17 25.87 39.38 34.86
N ALA A 18 26.79 38.42 34.70
CA ALA A 18 26.70 37.46 33.61
C ALA A 18 25.49 36.56 33.88
N VAL A 19 24.39 36.78 33.15
CA VAL A 19 23.29 35.81 33.10
C VAL A 19 23.79 34.64 32.25
N THR A 20 24.09 33.52 32.89
CA THR A 20 24.43 32.29 32.18
C THR A 20 23.14 31.72 31.60
N ALA A 21 23.00 31.72 30.27
CA ALA A 21 21.94 30.96 29.63
C ALA A 21 22.17 29.47 29.93
N ILE A 22 21.20 28.79 30.51
CA ILE A 22 21.23 27.33 30.70
C ILE A 22 21.00 26.68 29.34
N ALA A 23 21.85 25.72 28.97
CA ALA A 23 21.67 24.95 27.74
C ALA A 23 20.46 24.03 27.90
N GLU A 24 19.56 24.08 26.93
CA GLU A 24 18.34 23.27 26.87
C GLU A 24 18.60 22.00 26.05
N GLY A 25 18.23 20.84 26.60
CA GLY A 25 18.25 19.55 25.91
C GLY A 25 17.23 19.49 24.77
N PRO A 26 17.26 18.45 23.94
CA PRO A 26 16.27 18.29 22.88
C PRO A 26 14.89 17.98 23.45
N ALA A 27 13.84 18.23 22.67
CA ALA A 27 12.49 17.73 22.90
C ALA A 27 12.04 16.91 21.69
N ALA A 28 11.93 15.60 21.87
CA ALA A 28 11.61 14.64 20.82
C ALA A 28 10.15 14.79 20.37
N SER A 29 9.93 14.79 19.07
CA SER A 29 8.58 14.88 18.49
C SER A 29 8.59 14.34 17.06
N PHE A 30 7.49 13.73 16.63
CA PHE A 30 7.37 13.27 15.24
C PHE A 30 5.93 13.17 14.77
N THR A 31 5.77 13.08 13.46
CA THR A 31 4.51 12.74 12.78
C THR A 31 4.69 11.50 11.90
N ALA A 32 3.59 10.82 11.59
CA ALA A 32 3.57 9.67 10.68
C ALA A 32 2.40 9.76 9.71
N GLU A 33 2.61 9.29 8.48
CA GLU A 33 1.58 9.20 7.44
C GLU A 33 1.31 7.75 7.06
N SER A 34 0.07 7.45 6.63
CA SER A 34 -0.37 6.09 6.29
C SER A 34 -0.35 5.11 7.47
N VAL A 35 -0.69 5.57 8.67
CA VAL A 35 -0.62 4.78 9.92
C VAL A 35 -1.64 3.63 10.02
N SER A 36 -2.44 3.38 8.99
CA SER A 36 -3.36 2.25 8.95
C SER A 36 -3.52 1.68 7.55
N GLY A 37 -3.57 0.35 7.44
CA GLY A 37 -3.76 -0.37 6.19
C GLY A 37 -3.55 -1.88 6.36
N VAL A 38 -3.54 -2.62 5.26
CA VAL A 38 -3.28 -4.07 5.27
C VAL A 38 -1.78 -4.41 5.34
N SER A 39 -1.43 -5.63 5.72
CA SER A 39 -0.05 -6.14 5.74
C SER A 39 0.75 -5.81 4.47
N ALA A 40 2.05 -5.59 4.63
CA ALA A 40 2.93 -4.84 3.71
C ALA A 40 2.66 -3.33 3.70
N LEU A 41 2.25 -2.78 4.85
CA LEU A 41 1.96 -1.36 5.03
C LEU A 41 3.27 -0.56 5.08
N SER A 42 3.40 0.44 4.22
CA SER A 42 4.53 1.39 4.25
C SER A 42 4.11 2.66 4.98
N VAL A 43 4.79 2.98 6.08
CA VAL A 43 4.53 4.17 6.90
C VAL A 43 5.71 5.12 6.75
N TRP A 44 5.42 6.38 6.43
CA TRP A 44 6.44 7.42 6.38
C TRP A 44 6.45 8.18 7.71
N PHE A 45 7.62 8.23 8.34
CA PHE A 45 7.85 8.96 9.57
C PHE A 45 8.61 10.24 9.29
N ARG A 46 8.31 11.28 10.06
CA ARG A 46 8.93 12.59 9.93
C ARG A 46 9.29 13.15 11.29
N ASP A 47 10.57 13.44 11.49
CA ASP A 47 11.07 14.12 12.68
C ASP A 47 10.54 15.56 12.75
N THR A 48 10.03 15.94 13.92
CA THR A 48 9.60 17.30 14.23
C THR A 48 10.14 17.76 15.59
N SER A 49 11.23 17.15 16.04
CA SER A 49 11.86 17.41 17.33
C SER A 49 12.43 18.83 17.41
N ASP A 50 12.37 19.41 18.61
CA ASP A 50 13.09 20.63 18.92
C ASP A 50 14.53 20.28 19.35
N PRO A 51 15.57 20.78 18.65
CA PRO A 51 16.97 20.55 19.06
C PRO A 51 17.33 21.20 20.41
N GLY A 52 16.55 22.17 20.90
CA GLY A 52 16.92 22.97 22.05
C GLY A 52 18.13 23.84 21.76
N SER A 53 19.19 23.73 22.56
CA SER A 53 20.39 24.58 22.45
C SER A 53 21.49 24.06 21.52
N SER A 54 21.38 22.84 20.97
CA SER A 54 22.40 22.26 20.07
C SER A 54 21.79 21.36 19.00
N VAL A 55 22.49 21.13 17.90
CA VAL A 55 21.96 20.33 16.77
C VAL A 55 21.73 18.86 17.15
N ILE A 56 20.71 18.24 16.57
CA ILE A 56 20.48 16.79 16.66
C ILE A 56 21.59 16.06 15.88
N THR A 57 22.24 15.11 16.55
CA THR A 57 23.37 14.34 16.02
C THR A 57 23.03 12.87 15.75
N ALA A 58 21.95 12.36 16.34
CA ALA A 58 21.46 11.01 16.08
C ALA A 58 19.95 10.87 16.32
N TRP A 59 19.35 9.97 15.56
CA TRP A 59 17.99 9.47 15.70
C TRP A 59 18.06 7.98 15.97
N ALA A 60 17.16 7.48 16.81
CA ALA A 60 16.95 6.06 17.01
C ALA A 60 15.44 5.80 17.05
N TRP A 61 14.95 5.15 16.01
CA TRP A 61 13.56 4.72 15.90
C TRP A 61 13.38 3.31 16.43
N ASP A 62 12.32 3.10 17.20
CA ASP A 62 11.76 1.78 17.49
C ASP A 62 10.34 1.76 16.92
N PHE A 63 10.13 0.95 15.89
CA PHE A 63 8.84 0.81 15.21
C PHE A 63 7.86 -0.11 15.95
N GLY A 64 8.32 -0.82 16.99
CA GLY A 64 7.49 -1.65 17.87
C GLY A 64 7.10 -3.02 17.34
N ASP A 65 7.61 -3.42 16.17
CA ASP A 65 7.37 -4.72 15.52
C ASP A 65 8.53 -5.72 15.71
N GLY A 66 9.56 -5.33 16.46
CA GLY A 66 10.76 -6.14 16.70
C GLY A 66 11.85 -5.99 15.62
N SER A 67 11.72 -5.03 14.71
CA SER A 67 12.71 -4.70 13.67
C SER A 67 13.87 -3.82 14.17
N GLU A 68 14.45 -4.16 15.32
CA GLU A 68 15.47 -3.34 16.01
C GLU A 68 16.74 -3.05 15.17
N GLU A 69 17.00 -3.80 14.08
CA GLU A 69 18.12 -3.58 13.15
C GLU A 69 17.70 -3.02 11.77
N ASP A 70 16.58 -2.31 11.68
CA ASP A 70 16.22 -1.61 10.44
C ASP A 70 17.31 -0.59 10.06
N PRO A 71 17.96 -0.70 8.87
CA PRO A 71 19.04 0.19 8.47
C PRO A 71 18.61 1.66 8.32
N PHE A 72 17.31 1.94 8.24
CA PHE A 72 16.75 3.27 8.14
C PHE A 72 16.35 3.86 9.50
N ALA A 73 16.37 3.07 10.60
CA ALA A 73 16.00 3.53 11.95
C ALA A 73 16.95 4.60 12.55
N ALA A 74 18.06 4.92 11.88
CA ALA A 74 18.96 6.00 12.26
C ALA A 74 18.77 7.30 11.43
N LEU A 75 17.81 7.31 10.50
CA LEU A 75 17.49 8.48 9.68
C LEU A 75 16.47 9.40 10.37
N PRO A 76 16.48 10.72 10.08
CA PRO A 76 15.46 11.64 10.58
C PRO A 76 14.05 11.30 10.07
N ASP A 77 13.93 10.98 8.78
CA ASP A 77 12.64 10.76 8.11
C ASP A 77 12.58 9.38 7.42
N PRO A 78 12.52 8.26 8.18
CA PRO A 78 12.51 6.93 7.58
C PRO A 78 11.17 6.55 6.97
N VAL A 79 11.21 5.60 6.03
CA VAL A 79 10.04 4.80 5.62
C VAL A 79 10.24 3.41 6.19
N HIS A 80 9.25 2.91 6.92
CA HIS A 80 9.28 1.56 7.49
C HIS A 80 8.12 0.70 6.98
N HIS A 81 8.38 -0.60 6.82
CA HIS A 81 7.47 -1.56 6.22
C HIS A 81 6.98 -2.56 7.26
N TYR A 82 5.70 -2.50 7.61
CA TYR A 82 5.08 -3.47 8.52
C TYR A 82 4.47 -4.64 7.74
N GLU A 83 5.09 -5.80 7.87
CA GLU A 83 4.67 -7.03 7.17
C GLU A 83 3.59 -7.81 7.93
N THR A 84 3.56 -7.69 9.25
CA THR A 84 2.65 -8.49 10.07
C THR A 84 1.45 -7.67 10.57
N PRO A 85 0.23 -8.24 10.59
CA PRO A 85 -0.91 -7.60 11.21
C PRO A 85 -0.71 -7.40 12.70
N GLY A 86 -1.08 -6.23 13.20
CA GLY A 86 -0.84 -5.84 14.58
C GLY A 86 -1.09 -4.36 14.83
N THR A 87 -1.01 -3.96 16.09
CA THR A 87 -1.01 -2.56 16.50
C THR A 87 0.34 -2.25 17.14
N TYR A 88 1.05 -1.27 16.60
CA TYR A 88 2.44 -0.99 16.95
C TYR A 88 2.58 0.34 17.68
N THR A 89 3.40 0.32 18.73
CA THR A 89 3.81 1.52 19.47
C THR A 89 5.15 1.97 18.93
N VAL A 90 5.22 3.22 18.48
CA VAL A 90 6.43 3.76 17.86
C VAL A 90 7.09 4.73 18.83
N SER A 91 8.40 4.66 18.95
CA SER A 91 9.19 5.64 19.69
C SER A 91 10.34 6.21 18.86
N LEU A 92 10.67 7.48 19.14
CA LEU A 92 11.83 8.16 18.59
C LEU A 92 12.65 8.71 19.75
N THR A 93 13.93 8.32 19.81
CA THR A 93 14.94 8.95 20.64
C THR A 93 15.82 9.86 19.78
N VAL A 94 15.94 11.13 20.16
CA VAL A 94 16.87 12.08 19.54
C VAL A 94 18.02 12.40 20.50
N THR A 95 19.22 12.59 19.95
CA THR A 95 20.44 12.90 20.70
C THR A 95 21.04 14.22 20.23
N THR A 96 21.47 15.05 21.17
CA THR A 96 22.28 16.25 20.93
C THR A 96 23.49 16.26 21.86
N THR A 97 24.32 17.32 21.84
CA THR A 97 25.42 17.45 22.81
C THR A 97 24.93 17.76 24.22
N GLU A 98 23.72 18.29 24.36
CA GLU A 98 23.13 18.67 25.65
C GLU A 98 22.32 17.52 26.29
N GLY A 99 22.09 16.42 25.58
CA GLY A 99 21.43 15.24 26.12
C GLY A 99 20.61 14.46 25.09
N THR A 100 19.68 13.66 25.59
CA THR A 100 18.77 12.84 24.79
C THR A 100 17.34 13.00 25.30
N ASP A 101 16.38 12.94 24.39
CA ASP A 101 14.96 12.88 24.75
C ASP A 101 14.25 11.80 23.93
N THR A 102 13.15 11.27 24.45
CA THR A 102 12.38 10.19 23.80
C THR A 102 10.89 10.46 23.84
N VAL A 103 10.25 10.37 22.68
CA VAL A 103 8.80 10.43 22.54
C VAL A 103 8.26 9.06 22.17
N ILE A 104 7.14 8.67 22.79
CA ILE A 104 6.45 7.39 22.55
C ILE A 104 5.01 7.68 22.14
N GLN A 105 4.58 7.15 21.00
CA GLN A 105 3.19 7.19 20.55
C GLN A 105 2.60 5.78 20.56
N THR A 106 1.76 5.50 21.57
CA THR A 106 1.19 4.16 21.80
C THR A 106 0.13 3.81 20.77
N GLY A 107 0.27 2.63 20.15
CA GLY A 107 -0.68 2.13 19.15
C GLY A 107 -0.85 3.03 17.94
N LEU A 108 0.23 3.73 17.54
CA LEU A 108 0.22 4.69 16.46
C LEU A 108 -0.12 4.02 15.12
N VAL A 109 0.46 2.85 14.84
CA VAL A 109 0.28 2.15 13.56
C VAL A 109 -0.62 0.94 13.74
N THR A 110 -1.59 0.76 12.84
CA THR A 110 -2.49 -0.41 12.81
C THR A 110 -2.40 -1.13 11.47
N VAL A 111 -1.93 -2.37 11.49
CA VAL A 111 -1.83 -3.23 10.32
C VAL A 111 -2.91 -4.31 10.40
N LEU A 112 -3.77 -4.33 9.40
CA LEU A 112 -4.84 -5.30 9.25
C LEU A 112 -4.33 -6.52 8.49
N ALA A 113 -4.90 -7.68 8.79
CA ALA A 113 -4.67 -8.87 7.98
C ALA A 113 -5.26 -8.64 6.58
N THR A 114 -4.48 -8.95 5.55
CA THR A 114 -5.02 -9.05 4.19
C THR A 114 -5.98 -10.22 4.15
N THR A 115 -7.26 -9.95 3.90
CA THR A 115 -8.24 -11.01 3.66
C THR A 115 -7.94 -11.63 2.30
N VAL A 116 -7.85 -12.96 2.25
CA VAL A 116 -7.57 -13.69 1.02
C VAL A 116 -8.78 -14.53 0.64
N PHE A 117 -9.33 -14.26 -0.54
CA PHE A 117 -10.42 -15.02 -1.13
C PHE A 117 -9.89 -16.02 -2.16
N ARG A 118 -10.50 -17.21 -2.24
CA ARG A 118 -10.18 -18.29 -3.17
C ARG A 118 -11.24 -18.38 -4.25
N VAL A 119 -10.78 -18.63 -5.47
CA VAL A 119 -11.63 -18.84 -6.64
C VAL A 119 -11.24 -20.13 -7.32
N ALA A 120 -12.19 -21.04 -7.51
CA ALA A 120 -12.01 -22.29 -8.23
C ALA A 120 -13.28 -22.59 -9.04
N SER A 121 -13.19 -22.54 -10.37
CA SER A 121 -14.36 -22.80 -11.24
C SER A 121 -14.90 -24.22 -11.09
N ALA A 122 -14.07 -25.16 -10.63
CA ALA A 122 -14.45 -26.53 -10.34
C ALA A 122 -15.07 -26.75 -8.94
N ASN A 123 -15.26 -25.68 -8.14
CA ASN A 123 -15.94 -25.85 -6.85
C ASN A 123 -17.38 -26.36 -7.07
N THR A 124 -17.79 -27.33 -6.25
CA THR A 124 -19.13 -27.94 -6.27
C THR A 124 -19.74 -28.05 -4.88
N SER A 125 -19.12 -27.42 -3.87
CA SER A 125 -19.53 -27.56 -2.47
C SER A 125 -20.89 -26.91 -2.16
N GLY A 126 -21.37 -26.02 -3.04
CA GLY A 126 -22.63 -25.29 -2.86
C GLY A 126 -22.59 -24.25 -1.73
N THR A 127 -21.44 -24.03 -1.12
CA THR A 127 -21.15 -22.96 -0.16
C THR A 127 -19.95 -22.18 -0.66
N GLU A 128 -20.15 -20.92 -1.01
CA GLU A 128 -19.15 -20.08 -1.66
C GLU A 128 -18.95 -18.81 -0.82
N ASP A 129 -18.04 -18.87 0.15
CA ASP A 129 -17.61 -17.70 0.93
C ASP A 129 -16.20 -17.21 0.55
N GLY A 130 -15.48 -18.00 -0.25
CA GLY A 130 -14.13 -17.73 -0.70
C GLY A 130 -13.05 -17.82 0.38
N LEU A 131 -13.37 -18.12 1.63
CA LEU A 131 -12.38 -18.07 2.73
C LEU A 131 -11.45 -19.29 2.76
N SER A 132 -11.76 -20.33 1.99
CA SER A 132 -10.92 -21.52 1.83
C SER A 132 -11.04 -22.09 0.42
N TRP A 133 -10.14 -23.00 0.03
CA TRP A 133 -10.29 -23.71 -1.24
C TRP A 133 -11.54 -24.59 -1.32
N ALA A 134 -12.04 -25.10 -0.18
CA ALA A 134 -13.26 -25.92 -0.12
C ALA A 134 -14.55 -25.10 -0.30
N THR A 135 -14.48 -23.81 -0.01
CA THR A 135 -15.59 -22.84 -0.11
C THR A 135 -15.29 -21.75 -1.13
N ALA A 136 -14.36 -22.01 -2.06
CA ALA A 136 -13.92 -21.06 -3.06
C ALA A 136 -15.09 -20.57 -3.92
N PHE A 137 -15.08 -19.30 -4.31
CA PHE A 137 -16.05 -18.82 -5.30
C PHE A 137 -15.86 -19.53 -6.63
N ASN A 138 -16.94 -19.73 -7.37
CA ASN A 138 -16.87 -20.31 -8.70
C ASN A 138 -16.41 -19.32 -9.77
N THR A 139 -16.67 -18.02 -9.58
CA THR A 139 -16.26 -16.97 -10.53
C THR A 139 -15.18 -16.05 -9.97
N ILE A 140 -14.35 -15.49 -10.87
CA ILE A 140 -13.34 -14.49 -10.48
C ILE A 140 -14.02 -13.20 -9.98
N GLN A 141 -15.15 -12.83 -10.57
CA GLN A 141 -15.88 -11.61 -10.21
C GLN A 141 -16.38 -11.64 -8.76
N GLU A 142 -16.92 -12.77 -8.30
CA GLU A 142 -17.35 -12.94 -6.90
C GLU A 142 -16.19 -12.76 -5.92
N GLY A 143 -15.03 -13.36 -6.21
CA GLY A 143 -13.83 -13.17 -5.40
C GLY A 143 -13.37 -11.72 -5.35
N VAL A 144 -13.38 -11.03 -6.49
CA VAL A 144 -13.02 -9.61 -6.59
C VAL A 144 -13.99 -8.71 -5.83
N ASP A 145 -15.30 -8.93 -5.96
CA ASP A 145 -16.32 -8.15 -5.26
C ASP A 145 -16.31 -8.43 -3.75
N ALA A 146 -16.04 -9.67 -3.32
CA ALA A 146 -15.87 -10.00 -1.91
C ALA A 146 -14.64 -9.32 -1.29
N ALA A 147 -13.50 -9.34 -2.00
CA ALA A 147 -12.29 -8.62 -1.59
C ALA A 147 -12.53 -7.11 -1.47
N PHE A 148 -13.21 -6.52 -2.46
CA PHE A 148 -13.58 -5.11 -2.41
C PHE A 148 -14.53 -4.79 -1.24
N GLY A 149 -15.54 -5.64 -1.00
CA GLY A 149 -16.47 -5.51 0.12
C GLY A 149 -15.80 -5.60 1.50
N ALA A 150 -14.66 -6.29 1.59
CA ALA A 150 -13.83 -6.36 2.79
C ALA A 150 -12.91 -5.13 2.98
N GLY A 151 -12.95 -4.14 2.08
CA GLY A 151 -12.07 -2.96 2.11
C GLY A 151 -10.77 -3.13 1.32
N GLY A 152 -10.65 -4.19 0.54
CA GLY A 152 -9.45 -4.59 -0.19
C GLY A 152 -8.99 -5.99 0.21
N GLY A 153 -8.10 -6.59 -0.59
CA GLY A 153 -7.60 -7.93 -0.30
C GLY A 153 -6.95 -8.63 -1.48
N GLU A 154 -6.60 -9.89 -1.25
CA GLU A 154 -6.06 -10.78 -2.28
C GLU A 154 -7.13 -11.77 -2.77
N VAL A 155 -7.11 -12.07 -4.06
CA VAL A 155 -7.93 -13.11 -4.68
C VAL A 155 -7.00 -14.10 -5.36
N TRP A 156 -7.00 -15.34 -4.89
CA TRP A 156 -6.18 -16.43 -5.42
C TRP A 156 -7.03 -17.34 -6.30
N VAL A 157 -6.65 -17.45 -7.57
CA VAL A 157 -7.41 -18.16 -8.59
C VAL A 157 -6.72 -19.46 -8.95
N ALA A 158 -7.43 -20.57 -8.72
CA ALA A 158 -6.98 -21.88 -9.13
C ALA A 158 -6.93 -22.01 -10.66
N ARG A 159 -6.11 -22.94 -11.15
CA ARG A 159 -6.06 -23.32 -12.56
C ARG A 159 -7.47 -23.60 -13.08
N GLY A 160 -7.72 -23.17 -14.31
CA GLY A 160 -9.03 -23.31 -14.91
C GLY A 160 -9.24 -22.32 -16.05
N SER A 161 -10.34 -22.52 -16.76
CA SER A 161 -10.87 -21.53 -17.70
C SER A 161 -12.06 -20.85 -17.04
N TYR A 162 -12.05 -19.52 -17.04
CA TYR A 162 -13.07 -18.67 -16.44
C TYR A 162 -13.71 -17.83 -17.54
N THR A 163 -15.03 -17.99 -17.68
CA THR A 163 -15.86 -17.37 -18.74
C THR A 163 -16.92 -16.44 -18.17
N ASP A 164 -17.30 -16.65 -16.91
CA ASP A 164 -18.52 -16.08 -16.36
C ASP A 164 -18.29 -14.69 -15.75
N SER A 165 -19.23 -13.81 -16.06
CA SER A 165 -19.52 -12.58 -15.33
C SER A 165 -21.02 -12.61 -15.11
N ILE A 166 -21.46 -13.23 -14.02
CA ILE A 166 -22.88 -13.21 -13.66
C ILE A 166 -23.24 -11.84 -13.08
N ASN A 167 -22.26 -11.03 -12.62
CA ASN A 167 -22.47 -9.69 -12.06
C ASN A 167 -21.26 -8.73 -12.23
N ALA A 168 -20.66 -8.56 -13.41
CA ALA A 168 -19.86 -7.33 -13.64
C ALA A 168 -20.84 -6.15 -13.56
N GLY A 169 -20.93 -5.54 -12.38
CA GLY A 169 -22.07 -4.76 -11.90
C GLY A 169 -22.65 -3.76 -12.89
N THR A 170 -23.98 -3.69 -12.92
CA THR A 170 -24.78 -2.56 -13.42
C THR A 170 -24.18 -1.83 -14.60
N VAL A 171 -24.52 -2.31 -15.79
CA VAL A 171 -24.52 -1.55 -17.04
C VAL A 171 -24.66 -0.05 -16.79
N ASP A 172 -23.56 0.70 -16.97
CA ASP A 172 -23.70 2.08 -17.40
C ASP A 172 -24.42 2.01 -18.75
N SER A 173 -25.68 2.45 -18.76
CA SER A 173 -26.53 2.46 -19.95
C SER A 173 -25.94 3.30 -21.10
N ASN A 174 -24.86 4.05 -20.87
CA ASN A 174 -24.16 4.84 -21.88
C ASN A 174 -22.95 4.11 -22.51
N LEU A 175 -22.51 2.97 -21.96
CA LEU A 175 -21.39 2.18 -22.50
C LEU A 175 -21.84 0.95 -23.30
N GLY A 176 -23.15 0.66 -23.34
CA GLY A 176 -23.74 -0.36 -24.19
C GLY A 176 -23.13 -1.75 -23.98
N ASP A 177 -23.57 -2.48 -22.95
CA ASP A 177 -23.42 -3.95 -22.87
C ASP A 177 -22.00 -4.50 -23.11
N ASP A 178 -20.95 -3.81 -22.67
CA ASP A 178 -19.58 -4.32 -22.70
C ASP A 178 -19.34 -5.32 -21.55
N TYR A 179 -19.83 -6.54 -21.79
CA TYR A 179 -19.81 -7.68 -20.88
C TYR A 179 -18.35 -8.15 -20.61
N CYS A 180 -17.65 -7.53 -19.67
CA CYS A 180 -16.30 -7.96 -19.29
C CYS A 180 -16.34 -9.30 -18.52
N VAL A 181 -15.27 -10.11 -18.60
CA VAL A 181 -15.15 -11.32 -17.76
C VAL A 181 -14.80 -10.94 -16.33
N VAL A 182 -13.90 -9.98 -16.15
CA VAL A 182 -13.50 -9.46 -14.82
C VAL A 182 -13.56 -7.93 -14.81
N TRP A 183 -14.30 -7.39 -13.86
CA TRP A 183 -14.26 -5.98 -13.50
C TRP A 183 -13.37 -5.82 -12.26
N MET A 184 -12.15 -5.30 -12.45
CA MET A 184 -11.23 -5.07 -11.35
C MET A 184 -11.75 -3.97 -10.42
N ARG A 185 -11.41 -4.10 -9.15
CA ARG A 185 -11.73 -3.14 -8.09
C ARG A 185 -10.44 -2.57 -7.53
N ASN A 186 -10.52 -1.32 -7.08
CA ASN A 186 -9.41 -0.65 -6.41
C ASN A 186 -9.04 -1.42 -5.14
N ASN A 187 -7.76 -1.41 -4.77
CA ASN A 187 -7.22 -2.13 -3.61
C ASN A 187 -7.44 -3.66 -3.63
N VAL A 188 -7.71 -4.25 -4.79
CA VAL A 188 -7.80 -5.72 -4.96
C VAL A 188 -6.61 -6.22 -5.76
N ALA A 189 -5.90 -7.20 -5.20
CA ALA A 189 -4.82 -7.91 -5.86
C ALA A 189 -5.32 -9.29 -6.31
N LEU A 190 -5.24 -9.56 -7.61
CA LEU A 190 -5.73 -10.77 -8.24
C LEU A 190 -4.54 -11.60 -8.75
N PHE A 191 -4.42 -12.83 -8.24
CA PHE A 191 -3.31 -13.73 -8.53
C PHE A 191 -3.80 -15.07 -9.10
N GLY A 192 -3.26 -15.46 -10.24
CA GLY A 192 -3.42 -16.79 -10.81
C GLY A 192 -2.21 -17.69 -10.56
N GLY A 193 -2.35 -18.97 -10.85
CA GLY A 193 -1.27 -19.96 -10.73
C GLY A 193 -1.43 -20.96 -9.60
N PHE A 194 -2.61 -21.05 -8.99
CA PHE A 194 -2.86 -21.96 -7.87
C PHE A 194 -3.42 -23.31 -8.34
N SER A 195 -3.10 -24.38 -7.64
CA SER A 195 -3.66 -25.71 -7.88
C SER A 195 -4.93 -25.97 -7.08
N GLY A 196 -5.18 -25.18 -6.02
CA GLY A 196 -6.37 -25.26 -5.18
C GLY A 196 -6.13 -25.86 -3.79
N VAL A 197 -4.90 -25.84 -3.30
CA VAL A 197 -4.52 -26.38 -1.97
C VAL A 197 -3.53 -25.50 -1.21
N GLU A 198 -3.08 -24.41 -1.82
CA GLU A 198 -2.01 -23.56 -1.31
C GLU A 198 -2.42 -22.76 -0.07
N ASN A 199 -1.47 -22.61 0.85
CA ASN A 199 -1.64 -21.80 2.08
C ASN A 199 -0.97 -20.44 1.97
N THR A 200 0.01 -20.29 1.09
CA THR A 200 0.76 -19.06 0.86
C THR A 200 0.77 -18.66 -0.62
N ARG A 201 0.88 -17.36 -0.91
CA ARG A 201 0.92 -16.84 -2.29
C ARG A 201 2.15 -17.36 -3.06
N GLN A 202 3.25 -17.62 -2.35
CA GLN A 202 4.53 -18.05 -2.90
C GLN A 202 4.49 -19.49 -3.45
N GLU A 203 3.52 -20.31 -3.03
CA GLU A 203 3.33 -21.67 -3.53
C GLU A 203 2.74 -21.71 -4.95
N ARG A 204 2.29 -20.58 -5.49
CA ARG A 204 1.74 -20.52 -6.85
C ARG A 204 2.79 -20.92 -7.90
N ASP A 205 2.34 -21.65 -8.91
CA ASP A 205 3.09 -21.99 -10.11
C ASP A 205 2.24 -21.68 -11.35
N PRO A 206 2.32 -20.46 -11.90
CA PRO A 206 1.53 -20.06 -13.06
C PRO A 206 1.84 -20.87 -14.32
N VAL A 207 2.98 -21.56 -14.38
CA VAL A 207 3.36 -22.41 -15.51
C VAL A 207 2.64 -23.75 -15.43
N SER A 208 2.67 -24.40 -14.25
CA SER A 208 2.03 -25.71 -14.05
C SER A 208 0.52 -25.61 -13.80
N ASN A 209 0.03 -24.46 -13.32
CA ASN A 209 -1.36 -24.22 -12.98
C ASN A 209 -1.94 -23.02 -13.76
N PRO A 210 -2.06 -23.13 -15.09
CA PRO A 210 -2.48 -22.00 -15.92
C PRO A 210 -3.91 -21.57 -15.58
N VAL A 211 -4.10 -20.26 -15.45
CA VAL A 211 -5.41 -19.63 -15.30
C VAL A 211 -5.74 -18.90 -16.59
N ILE A 212 -6.84 -19.28 -17.22
CA ILE A 212 -7.30 -18.69 -18.47
C ILE A 212 -8.53 -17.85 -18.17
N ILE A 213 -8.48 -16.57 -18.50
CA ILE A 213 -9.68 -15.71 -18.54
C ILE A 213 -10.10 -15.62 -20.00
N ASN A 214 -11.29 -16.12 -20.30
CA ASN A 214 -11.73 -16.44 -21.64
C ASN A 214 -12.94 -15.58 -22.01
N GLY A 215 -12.77 -14.69 -22.99
CA GLY A 215 -13.83 -13.81 -23.49
C GLY A 215 -14.82 -14.49 -24.44
N GLU A 216 -14.68 -15.80 -24.68
CA GLU A 216 -15.61 -16.64 -25.46
C GLU A 216 -15.86 -16.16 -26.91
N ASN A 217 -15.00 -15.29 -27.45
CA ASN A 217 -15.17 -14.58 -28.71
C ASN A 217 -16.42 -13.70 -28.78
N ILE A 218 -17.01 -13.38 -27.64
CA ILE A 218 -18.19 -12.52 -27.52
C ILE A 218 -17.96 -11.32 -26.62
N ARG A 219 -16.98 -11.37 -25.70
CA ARG A 219 -16.65 -10.27 -24.79
C ARG A 219 -15.67 -9.32 -25.46
N ARG A 220 -16.07 -8.05 -25.60
CA ARG A 220 -15.23 -6.97 -26.14
C ARG A 220 -14.03 -6.67 -25.25
N CYS A 221 -14.15 -6.91 -23.95
CA CYS A 221 -13.08 -6.73 -22.99
C CYS A 221 -13.02 -7.96 -22.07
N ILE A 222 -11.83 -8.43 -21.70
CA ILE A 222 -11.69 -9.55 -20.75
C ILE A 222 -11.48 -9.01 -19.33
N ILE A 223 -10.72 -7.92 -19.17
CA ILE A 223 -10.48 -7.22 -17.89
C ILE A 223 -10.62 -5.71 -18.07
N VAL A 224 -11.27 -5.04 -17.10
CA VAL A 224 -11.44 -3.57 -17.04
C VAL A 224 -11.23 -3.02 -15.63
N ASN A 225 -11.08 -1.69 -15.51
CA ASN A 225 -11.07 -0.92 -14.25
C ASN A 225 -9.93 -1.28 -13.28
N ALA A 226 -8.76 -1.65 -13.80
CA ALA A 226 -7.54 -1.75 -13.01
C ALA A 226 -6.88 -0.37 -12.90
N ASP A 227 -6.62 0.10 -11.68
CA ASP A 227 -5.85 1.31 -11.40
C ASP A 227 -4.52 0.97 -10.69
N SER A 228 -3.76 1.99 -10.32
CA SER A 228 -2.45 1.82 -9.64
C SER A 228 -2.53 1.18 -8.26
N SER A 229 -3.71 1.02 -7.69
CA SER A 229 -3.96 0.35 -6.41
C SER A 229 -4.35 -1.13 -6.56
N SER A 230 -4.56 -1.59 -7.80
CA SER A 230 -4.88 -2.98 -8.10
C SER A 230 -3.67 -3.74 -8.64
N MET A 231 -3.65 -5.06 -8.44
CA MET A 231 -2.60 -5.92 -8.99
C MET A 231 -3.23 -7.08 -9.77
N LEU A 232 -2.60 -7.45 -10.89
CA LEU A 232 -2.99 -8.59 -11.72
C LEU A 232 -1.73 -9.37 -12.10
N ASP A 233 -1.67 -10.66 -11.78
CA ASP A 233 -0.50 -11.50 -12.07
C ASP A 233 -0.92 -12.98 -12.24
N GLY A 234 -0.35 -13.67 -13.24
CA GLY A 234 -0.51 -15.13 -13.39
C GLY A 234 -1.68 -15.58 -14.27
N PHE A 235 -2.12 -14.75 -15.22
CA PHE A 235 -3.26 -15.05 -16.10
C PHE A 235 -2.89 -15.08 -17.58
N THR A 236 -3.53 -15.98 -18.33
CA THR A 236 -3.56 -15.97 -19.79
C THR A 236 -4.92 -15.47 -20.26
N LEU A 237 -4.94 -14.46 -21.13
CA LEU A 237 -6.18 -13.95 -21.71
C LEU A 237 -6.43 -14.60 -23.07
N GLN A 238 -7.64 -15.12 -23.30
CA GLN A 238 -8.00 -15.80 -24.55
C GLN A 238 -9.36 -15.35 -25.08
N ASN A 239 -9.53 -15.46 -26.40
CA ASN A 239 -10.81 -15.31 -27.10
C ASN A 239 -11.55 -13.99 -26.81
N GLY A 240 -10.83 -12.86 -26.82
CA GLY A 240 -11.45 -11.54 -26.80
C GLY A 240 -12.06 -11.18 -28.16
N TYR A 241 -13.15 -10.41 -28.18
CA TYR A 241 -13.87 -10.00 -29.39
C TYR A 241 -13.55 -8.56 -29.80
N VAL A 242 -13.39 -8.28 -31.10
CA VAL A 242 -13.15 -6.93 -31.64
C VAL A 242 -14.14 -6.62 -32.74
N THR A 243 -14.83 -5.47 -32.65
CA THR A 243 -15.73 -4.99 -33.70
C THR A 243 -15.02 -4.06 -34.67
N GLY A 244 -14.45 -4.59 -35.76
CA GLY A 244 -14.18 -3.88 -37.03
C GLY A 244 -13.31 -2.60 -37.05
N ASN A 245 -13.01 -1.97 -35.92
CA ASN A 245 -12.21 -0.76 -35.78
C ASN A 245 -10.86 -1.12 -35.11
N PRO A 246 -9.75 -1.16 -35.87
CA PRO A 246 -8.45 -1.51 -35.32
C PRO A 246 -7.87 -0.48 -34.33
N ALA A 247 -8.49 0.70 -34.18
CA ALA A 247 -8.08 1.72 -33.23
C ALA A 247 -8.62 1.51 -31.79
N GLU A 248 -9.56 0.58 -31.59
CA GLU A 248 -10.18 0.31 -30.28
C GLU A 248 -9.36 -0.62 -29.37
N GLY A 249 -8.16 -1.03 -29.82
CA GLY A 249 -7.29 -1.94 -29.06
C GLY A 249 -7.86 -3.36 -29.03
N GLY A 250 -6.99 -4.37 -29.11
CA GLY A 250 -7.44 -5.76 -29.13
C GLY A 250 -8.28 -6.09 -27.88
N GLY A 251 -9.38 -6.83 -28.07
CA GLY A 251 -10.40 -7.15 -27.06
C GLY A 251 -9.96 -8.02 -25.88
N HIS A 252 -8.68 -7.97 -25.51
CA HIS A 252 -8.12 -8.65 -24.36
C HIS A 252 -8.18 -7.77 -23.10
N VAL A 253 -7.80 -6.50 -23.16
CA VAL A 253 -7.73 -5.64 -21.97
C VAL A 253 -8.18 -4.24 -22.35
N CYS A 254 -9.31 -3.79 -21.79
CA CYS A 254 -9.71 -2.39 -21.87
C CYS A 254 -9.40 -1.74 -20.52
N ILE A 255 -8.12 -1.44 -20.30
CA ILE A 255 -7.74 -0.51 -19.24
C ILE A 255 -8.14 0.87 -19.77
N VAL A 256 -9.26 1.42 -19.27
CA VAL A 256 -9.53 2.85 -19.44
C VAL A 256 -8.36 3.58 -18.75
N CYS A 257 -7.39 4.00 -19.57
CA CYS A 257 -6.15 4.60 -19.14
C CYS A 257 -6.44 5.97 -18.51
N SER A 258 -6.37 6.06 -17.18
CA SER A 258 -5.86 7.27 -16.54
C SER A 258 -4.39 7.01 -16.17
N LEU A 259 -3.54 6.88 -17.19
CA LEU A 259 -2.09 6.66 -17.03
C LEU A 259 -1.43 7.98 -16.63
N HIS A 260 -1.29 8.22 -15.33
CA HIS A 260 -0.20 9.04 -14.80
C HIS A 260 1.06 8.16 -14.67
N GLY A 261 1.79 8.00 -15.78
CA GLY A 261 3.26 7.93 -15.77
C GLY A 261 3.97 6.67 -15.26
N ARG A 262 3.43 5.46 -15.37
CA ARG A 262 4.21 4.21 -15.16
C ARG A 262 4.16 3.30 -16.41
N PRO A 263 5.25 2.55 -16.72
CA PRO A 263 5.37 1.80 -17.96
C PRO A 263 4.31 0.69 -18.08
N PRO A 264 3.87 0.36 -19.31
CA PRO A 264 2.79 -0.61 -19.54
C PRO A 264 3.17 -2.03 -19.10
N MET A 265 2.19 -2.71 -18.49
CA MET A 265 2.24 -4.15 -18.19
C MET A 265 2.58 -4.95 -19.45
N SER A 266 3.47 -5.93 -19.31
CA SER A 266 3.81 -6.88 -20.38
C SER A 266 2.66 -7.89 -20.56
N VAL A 267 1.74 -7.61 -21.49
CA VAL A 267 0.72 -8.57 -21.93
C VAL A 267 1.31 -9.42 -23.05
N TYR A 268 1.70 -10.66 -22.73
CA TYR A 268 2.18 -11.62 -23.75
C TYR A 268 0.99 -12.26 -24.47
N GLY A 269 0.39 -11.55 -25.42
CA GLY A 269 -0.63 -12.08 -26.33
C GLY A 269 0.02 -12.74 -27.55
N LYS A 270 0.00 -14.08 -27.62
CA LYS A 270 0.45 -14.81 -28.82
C LYS A 270 -0.63 -14.69 -29.91
N HIS A 271 -0.47 -13.72 -30.81
CA HIS A 271 -1.31 -13.60 -31.99
C HIS A 271 -1.12 -14.85 -32.87
N ARG A 272 -2.09 -15.76 -32.91
CA ARG A 272 -2.18 -16.75 -33.99
C ARG A 272 -2.97 -16.11 -35.13
N THR A 273 -2.27 -15.58 -36.11
CA THR A 273 -2.85 -15.30 -37.42
C THR A 273 -3.08 -16.63 -38.14
N GLY A 274 -4.34 -16.97 -38.40
CA GLY A 274 -4.72 -17.87 -39.48
C GLY A 274 -4.86 -17.09 -40.77
#